data_AF-A0A9W4XFM7-F1
#
_entry.id   AF-A0A9W4XFM7-F1
#
_cell.length_a   1.000
_cell.length_b   1.000
_cell.length_c   1.000
_cell.angle_alpha   90.00
_cell.angle_beta   90.00
_cell.angle_gamma   90.00
#
_symmetry.space_group_name_H-M   'P 1'
#
loop_
_entity.id
_entity.type
_entity.pdbx_description
1 polymer ?
#
loop_
_entity_poly.entity_id
_entity_poly.type
_entity_poly.pdbx_seq_one_letter_code
_entity_poly.pdbx_strand_id
1 'polypeptide(L)'
;MPEVSEVSHTVAQLRRNIIGYTISKINYLVHDSLLFPIIKTSTDPESELVKIEQKLLGSHIESVGRHGKYFWIRFAGFKIMLMHFGMTGMIKIRNIASHLKFMENGGDKKLMNKLKTIDDVKMEEVWPPRFTKLELELKLGDSILEMAFTDPRRLGRIRLLENLKTDEELLKTEPLNVLGPDYSKSETKKEVDQFVFGDPDPNPHGRPRLGINEFNKLILSKKKSIKSLLLDQCFFAGVGNWVADEVLFHSKLHPSEIISNKIEYKDGLIDEVVKKLYDSLIYVCETAVDLEGDVTKFPKHWLMIHRWGKGRKKEKSMTLDGLHLDHITVGGRTACYCPESQKLLSKKPKMKEEEDTEKPKPKRRKVEKEIE
;
A
#
# COMPACT_ATOMS: atom_id res chain seq x y z
N MET A 1 6.41 8.87 1.79
CA MET A 1 5.12 8.79 1.08
C MET A 1 4.36 7.67 1.75
N PRO A 2 3.14 7.91 2.25
CA PRO A 2 2.38 6.88 2.92
C PRO A 2 2.11 5.68 2.00
N GLU A 3 2.44 4.50 2.46
CA GLU A 3 2.11 3.21 1.86
C GLU A 3 1.26 2.41 2.88
N VAL A 4 1.21 1.09 2.76
CA VAL A 4 0.33 0.24 3.58
C VAL A 4 0.55 0.42 5.08
N SER A 5 1.80 0.48 5.55
CA SER A 5 2.11 0.51 6.99
C SER A 5 1.85 1.87 7.63
N GLU A 6 2.14 2.97 6.93
CA GLU A 6 1.89 4.30 7.47
C GLU A 6 0.39 4.63 7.52
N VAL A 7 -0.38 4.15 6.53
CA VAL A 7 -1.85 4.24 6.57
C VAL A 7 -2.38 3.36 7.70
N SER A 8 -1.85 2.16 7.89
CA SER A 8 -2.25 1.27 8.99
C SER A 8 -1.97 1.89 10.37
N HIS A 9 -0.79 2.47 10.59
CA HIS A 9 -0.51 3.20 11.83
C HIS A 9 -1.49 4.35 12.07
N THR A 10 -1.83 5.13 11.04
CA THR A 10 -2.81 6.20 11.20
C THR A 10 -4.16 5.64 11.61
N VAL A 11 -4.60 4.54 11.00
CA VAL A 11 -5.84 3.87 11.39
C VAL A 11 -5.75 3.35 12.83
N ALA A 12 -4.59 2.87 13.28
CA ALA A 12 -4.38 2.45 14.65
C ALA A 12 -4.54 3.63 15.62
N GLN A 13 -3.94 4.78 15.30
CA GLN A 13 -4.09 6.02 16.07
C GLN A 13 -5.55 6.49 16.13
N LEU A 14 -6.27 6.43 15.01
CA LEU A 14 -7.70 6.80 15.00
C LEU A 14 -8.51 5.84 15.88
N ARG A 15 -8.34 4.53 15.72
CA ARG A 15 -9.09 3.52 16.47
C ARG A 15 -8.85 3.60 17.98
N ARG A 16 -7.62 3.90 18.40
CA ARG A 16 -7.25 4.07 19.81
C ARG A 16 -7.88 5.31 20.46
N ASN A 17 -8.10 6.38 19.69
CA ASN A 17 -8.28 7.71 20.28
C ASN A 17 -9.60 8.41 19.94
N ILE A 18 -10.27 8.07 18.82
CA ILE A 18 -11.42 8.86 18.34
C ILE A 18 -12.75 8.09 18.28
N ILE A 19 -12.75 6.77 18.45
CA ILE A 19 -14.00 5.99 18.43
C ILE A 19 -14.90 6.44 19.57
N GLY A 20 -16.19 6.63 19.29
CA GLY A 20 -17.18 7.11 20.25
C GLY A 20 -17.28 8.63 20.34
N TYR A 21 -16.32 9.38 19.79
CA TYR A 21 -16.40 10.84 19.76
C TYR A 21 -17.41 11.34 18.71
N THR A 22 -17.94 12.54 18.92
CA THR A 22 -18.79 13.26 17.98
C THR A 22 -18.08 14.51 17.46
N ILE A 23 -18.20 14.81 16.16
CA ILE A 23 -17.64 16.05 15.60
C ILE A 23 -18.41 17.26 16.13
N SER A 24 -17.78 18.08 16.98
CA SER A 24 -18.38 19.29 17.58
C SER A 24 -18.07 20.57 16.80
N LYS A 25 -16.95 20.60 16.07
CA LYS A 25 -16.54 21.76 15.25
C LYS A 25 -15.71 21.32 14.06
N ILE A 26 -15.79 22.07 12.97
CA ILE A 26 -15.03 21.84 11.74
C ILE A 26 -14.40 23.17 11.34
N ASN A 27 -13.08 23.20 11.18
CA ASN A 27 -12.38 24.39 10.68
C ASN A 27 -11.70 24.07 9.34
N TYR A 28 -12.09 24.81 8.31
CA TYR A 28 -11.39 24.84 7.02
C TYR A 28 -10.42 26.01 7.00
N LEU A 29 -9.21 25.80 7.53
CA LEU A 29 -8.20 26.88 7.63
C LEU A 29 -7.74 27.40 6.26
N VAL A 30 -7.92 26.59 5.21
CA VAL A 30 -7.73 26.96 3.82
C VAL A 30 -8.87 26.32 3.04
N HIS A 31 -9.64 27.09 2.27
CA HIS A 31 -10.61 26.56 1.30
C HIS A 31 -9.85 25.78 0.20
N ASP A 32 -9.42 24.56 0.51
CA ASP A 32 -8.63 23.72 -0.37
C ASP A 32 -9.57 22.85 -1.22
N SER A 33 -10.02 23.40 -2.33
CA SER A 33 -10.89 22.71 -3.30
C SER A 33 -10.29 21.43 -3.88
N LEU A 34 -8.98 21.19 -3.69
CA LEU A 34 -8.33 19.95 -4.12
C LEU A 34 -8.46 18.82 -3.11
N LEU A 35 -8.76 19.13 -1.84
CA LEU A 35 -8.94 18.12 -0.79
C LEU A 35 -10.22 17.31 -1.03
N PHE A 36 -11.32 17.99 -1.37
CA PHE A 36 -12.60 17.33 -1.67
C PHE A 36 -12.83 17.31 -3.18
N PRO A 37 -12.73 16.15 -3.86
CA PRO A 37 -12.90 16.07 -5.31
C PRO A 37 -14.20 16.68 -5.84
N ILE A 38 -15.29 16.59 -5.08
CA ILE A 38 -16.60 17.11 -5.46
C ILE A 38 -16.60 18.63 -5.67
N ILE A 39 -15.80 19.36 -4.87
CA ILE A 39 -15.68 20.82 -4.99
C ILE A 39 -15.03 21.18 -6.31
N LYS A 40 -13.99 20.45 -6.72
CA LYS A 40 -13.27 20.70 -7.98
C LYS A 40 -14.17 20.60 -9.21
N THR A 41 -15.20 19.76 -9.17
CA THR A 41 -16.13 19.52 -10.28
C THR A 41 -17.44 20.28 -10.15
N SER A 42 -17.68 20.97 -9.02
CA SER A 42 -18.93 21.69 -8.76
C SER A 42 -18.97 23.04 -9.47
N THR A 43 -20.16 23.43 -9.93
CA THR A 43 -20.44 24.80 -10.39
C THR A 43 -20.62 25.78 -9.23
N ASP A 44 -20.85 25.28 -8.02
CA ASP A 44 -20.96 26.06 -6.77
C ASP A 44 -20.12 25.40 -5.65
N PRO A 45 -18.80 25.68 -5.61
CA PRO A 45 -17.87 25.16 -4.60
C PRO A 45 -18.22 25.48 -3.15
N GLU A 46 -18.78 26.66 -2.90
CA GLU A 46 -19.07 27.14 -1.53
C GLU A 46 -20.28 26.40 -0.95
N SER A 47 -21.34 26.23 -1.74
CA SER A 47 -22.50 25.44 -1.35
C SER A 47 -22.13 23.98 -1.06
N GLU A 48 -21.24 23.37 -1.85
CA GLU A 48 -20.74 22.01 -1.58
C GLU A 48 -19.96 21.92 -0.26
N LEU A 49 -19.15 22.92 0.08
CA LEU A 49 -18.47 22.97 1.38
C LEU A 49 -19.46 23.03 2.55
N VAL A 50 -20.47 23.90 2.45
CA VAL A 50 -21.52 24.01 3.47
C VAL A 50 -22.26 22.68 3.64
N LYS A 51 -22.58 21.99 2.54
CA LYS A 51 -23.20 20.65 2.61
C LYS A 51 -22.30 19.62 3.29
N ILE A 52 -20.99 19.63 3.01
CA ILE A 52 -20.03 18.73 3.67
C ILE A 52 -20.00 19.02 5.17
N GLU A 53 -19.93 20.30 5.57
CA GLU A 53 -19.93 20.71 6.96
C GLU A 53 -21.20 20.27 7.70
N GLN A 54 -22.37 20.56 7.13
CA GLN A 54 -23.67 20.18 7.69
C GLN A 54 -23.80 18.67 7.88
N LYS A 55 -23.24 17.87 6.96
CA LYS A 55 -23.28 16.40 7.05
C LYS A 55 -22.33 15.85 8.10
N LEU A 56 -21.17 16.47 8.30
CA LEU A 56 -20.14 16.01 9.24
C LEU A 56 -20.42 16.49 10.68
N LEU A 57 -20.90 17.72 10.86
CA LEU A 57 -21.17 18.28 12.18
C LEU A 57 -22.19 17.41 12.94
N GLY A 58 -21.91 17.13 14.21
CA GLY A 58 -22.74 16.26 15.06
C GLY A 58 -22.66 14.77 14.72
N SER A 59 -21.79 14.36 13.78
CA SER A 59 -21.63 12.95 13.43
C SER A 59 -20.84 12.19 14.49
N HIS A 60 -21.42 11.12 15.02
CA HIS A 60 -20.80 10.21 15.98
C HIS A 60 -19.93 9.17 15.27
N ILE A 61 -18.68 8.98 15.70
CA ILE A 61 -17.70 8.08 15.08
C ILE A 61 -17.89 6.66 15.62
N GLU A 62 -18.25 5.72 14.74
CA GLU A 62 -18.54 4.34 15.12
C GLU A 62 -17.35 3.40 14.87
N SER A 63 -16.65 3.58 13.76
CA SER A 63 -15.53 2.71 13.40
C SER A 63 -14.58 3.36 12.40
N VAL A 64 -13.40 2.76 12.26
CA VAL A 64 -12.38 3.17 11.30
C VAL A 64 -11.86 1.92 10.60
N GLY A 65 -11.75 1.97 9.28
CA GLY A 65 -11.28 0.86 8.45
C GLY A 65 -10.27 1.28 7.40
N ARG A 66 -9.67 0.29 6.72
CA ARG A 66 -8.61 0.46 5.73
C ARG A 66 -8.71 -0.58 4.61
N HIS A 67 -8.37 -0.16 3.39
CA HIS A 67 -8.08 -1.07 2.28
C HIS A 67 -6.95 -0.48 1.42
N GLY A 68 -5.80 -1.16 1.38
CA GLY A 68 -4.60 -0.64 0.75
C GLY A 68 -4.17 0.69 1.38
N LYS A 69 -4.12 1.75 0.54
CA LYS A 69 -3.73 3.11 0.95
C LYS A 69 -4.93 4.03 1.23
N TYR A 70 -6.14 3.49 1.13
CA TYR A 70 -7.35 4.19 1.52
C TYR A 70 -7.75 3.77 2.93
N PHE A 71 -8.30 4.72 3.66
CA PHE A 71 -8.84 4.49 5.00
C PHE A 71 -10.07 5.35 5.17
N TRP A 72 -10.95 4.99 6.09
CA TRP A 72 -12.20 5.69 6.29
C TRP A 72 -12.60 5.74 7.75
N ILE A 73 -13.39 6.75 8.08
CA ILE A 73 -14.12 6.84 9.34
C ILE A 73 -15.61 6.65 9.02
N ARG A 74 -16.26 5.72 9.70
CA ARG A 74 -17.71 5.55 9.66
C ARG A 74 -18.35 6.35 10.79
N PHE A 75 -19.47 6.95 10.46
CA PHE A 75 -20.31 7.63 11.41
C PHE A 75 -21.70 7.01 11.48
N ALA A 76 -22.37 7.25 12.61
CA ALA A 76 -23.78 6.95 12.79
C ALA A 76 -24.62 7.56 11.66
N GLY A 77 -25.64 6.82 11.22
CA GLY A 77 -26.49 7.20 10.08
C GLY A 77 -25.87 6.87 8.72
N PHE A 78 -24.98 5.88 8.64
CA PHE A 78 -24.40 5.36 7.39
C PHE A 78 -23.62 6.39 6.56
N LYS A 79 -22.98 7.35 7.24
CA LYS A 79 -22.07 8.33 6.63
C LYS A 79 -20.64 7.84 6.75
N ILE A 80 -19.83 8.11 5.72
CA ILE A 80 -18.44 7.64 5.66
C ILE A 80 -17.56 8.77 5.14
N MET A 81 -16.52 9.10 5.90
CA MET A 81 -15.43 9.95 5.42
C MET A 81 -14.29 9.07 4.92
N LEU A 82 -14.25 8.85 3.60
CA LEU A 82 -13.20 8.09 2.92
C LEU A 82 -12.02 9.01 2.59
N MET A 83 -10.82 8.57 2.94
CA MET A 83 -9.60 9.38 2.91
C MET A 83 -8.45 8.66 2.20
N HIS A 84 -7.57 9.45 1.59
CA HIS A 84 -6.32 9.00 1.01
C HIS A 84 -5.27 10.10 1.19
N PHE A 85 -4.07 9.74 1.66
CA PHE A 85 -3.03 10.74 1.96
C PHE A 85 -2.32 11.35 0.76
N GLY A 86 -2.38 10.70 -0.41
CA GLY A 86 -1.54 11.10 -1.53
C GLY A 86 -0.06 10.87 -1.18
N MET A 87 0.80 11.88 -1.37
CA MET A 87 2.24 11.72 -1.12
C MET A 87 2.71 12.22 0.25
N THR A 88 2.00 13.18 0.84
CA THR A 88 2.44 13.92 2.03
C THR A 88 1.30 14.20 3.02
N GLY A 89 0.10 13.66 2.78
CA GLY A 89 -1.00 13.74 3.72
C GLY A 89 -0.67 13.01 5.02
N MET A 90 -1.25 13.51 6.12
CA MET A 90 -1.09 12.95 7.45
C MET A 90 -2.26 13.38 8.34
N ILE A 91 -2.63 12.53 9.29
CA ILE A 91 -3.46 12.92 10.43
C ILE A 91 -2.55 13.24 11.61
N LYS A 92 -2.80 14.38 12.26
CA LYS A 92 -2.26 14.69 13.60
C LYS A 92 -3.42 14.77 14.57
N ILE A 93 -3.22 14.28 15.79
CA ILE A 93 -4.18 14.40 16.88
C ILE A 93 -3.47 15.18 17.99
N ARG A 94 -4.07 16.28 18.45
CA ARG A 94 -3.46 17.17 19.43
C ARG A 94 -3.18 16.40 20.71
N ASN A 95 -1.99 16.61 21.26
CA ASN A 95 -1.51 15.93 22.47
C ASN A 95 -1.44 14.39 22.37
N ILE A 96 -1.36 13.84 21.15
CA ILE A 96 -1.09 12.41 20.94
C ILE A 96 0.18 12.28 20.09
N ALA A 97 1.19 11.63 20.66
CA ALA A 97 2.45 11.42 19.97
C ALA A 97 2.30 10.40 18.84
N SER A 98 2.95 10.67 17.70
CA SER A 98 3.12 9.72 16.60
C SER A 98 4.60 9.69 16.19
N HIS A 99 5.12 8.48 15.94
CA HIS A 99 6.47 8.31 15.41
C HIS A 99 6.54 8.60 13.91
N LEU A 100 5.40 8.63 13.21
CA LEU A 100 5.39 8.99 11.79
C LEU A 100 5.72 10.47 11.62
N LYS A 101 6.86 10.72 10.97
CA LYS A 101 7.31 12.07 10.62
C LYS A 101 7.36 12.18 9.09
N PHE A 102 6.39 12.86 8.51
CA PHE A 102 6.35 13.09 7.06
C PHE A 102 7.09 14.37 6.68
N MET A 103 7.89 14.29 5.62
CA MET A 103 8.72 15.40 5.15
C MET A 103 7.87 16.59 4.69
N GLU A 104 7.84 17.65 5.49
CA GLU A 104 7.26 18.93 5.09
C GLU A 104 8.15 19.69 4.08
N ASN A 105 9.48 19.47 4.12
CA ASN A 105 10.48 20.23 3.35
C ASN A 105 11.56 19.37 2.67
N GLY A 106 11.27 18.10 2.37
CA GLY A 106 12.12 17.28 1.47
C GLY A 106 13.51 16.86 2.01
N GLY A 107 13.70 16.69 3.33
CA GLY A 107 14.97 16.14 3.82
C GLY A 107 14.95 15.62 5.25
N ASP A 108 14.95 14.29 5.39
CA ASP A 108 15.13 13.57 6.66
C ASP A 108 16.44 13.93 7.38
N LYS A 109 17.46 14.38 6.65
CA LYS A 109 18.82 14.53 7.20
C LYS A 109 18.94 15.52 8.36
N LYS A 110 18.22 16.64 8.34
CA LYS A 110 18.29 17.64 9.42
C LYS A 110 17.42 17.27 10.62
N LEU A 111 16.31 16.57 10.39
CA LEU A 111 15.36 16.15 11.42
C LEU A 111 15.87 14.90 12.15
N MET A 112 16.36 13.90 11.41
CA MET A 112 16.98 12.68 11.96
C MET A 112 18.25 12.98 12.76
N ASN A 113 19.05 13.99 12.36
CA ASN A 113 20.22 14.42 13.15
C ASN A 113 19.85 15.06 14.51
N LYS A 114 18.60 15.52 14.68
CA LYS A 114 18.11 16.14 15.92
C LYS A 114 17.38 15.17 16.85
N LEU A 115 16.90 14.04 16.33
CA LEU A 115 16.12 13.05 17.07
C LEU A 115 17.01 11.84 17.31
N LYS A 116 17.60 11.75 18.50
CA LYS A 116 18.47 10.63 18.88
C LYS A 116 17.67 9.51 19.56
N THR A 117 16.48 9.81 20.08
CA THR A 117 15.60 8.88 20.81
C THR A 117 14.11 9.14 20.55
N ILE A 118 13.24 8.17 20.89
CA ILE A 118 11.77 8.31 20.84
C ILE A 118 11.27 9.41 21.80
N ASP A 119 11.97 9.62 22.91
CA ASP A 119 11.65 10.69 23.88
C ASP A 119 11.84 12.09 23.30
N ASP A 120 12.53 12.23 22.17
CA ASP A 120 12.67 13.50 21.44
C ASP A 120 11.44 13.81 20.54
N VAL A 121 10.41 12.95 20.50
CA VAL A 121 9.14 13.25 19.82
C VAL A 121 8.41 14.34 20.61
N LYS A 122 8.72 15.60 20.28
CA LYS A 122 8.06 16.76 20.86
C LYS A 122 6.55 16.72 20.58
N MET A 123 5.77 16.98 21.61
CA MET A 123 4.37 17.36 21.43
C MET A 123 4.29 18.63 20.59
N GLU A 124 3.27 18.73 19.75
CA GLU A 124 3.14 19.85 18.84
C GLU A 124 2.70 21.09 19.60
N GLU A 125 3.66 21.98 19.90
CA GLU A 125 3.41 23.20 20.68
C GLU A 125 2.50 24.20 19.95
N VAL A 126 2.43 24.13 18.61
CA VAL A 126 1.63 25.03 17.77
C VAL A 126 0.48 24.26 17.12
N TRP A 127 -0.74 24.68 17.42
CA TRP A 127 -1.98 24.12 16.87
C TRP A 127 -2.86 25.25 16.31
N PRO A 128 -3.49 25.08 15.12
CA PRO A 128 -3.42 23.92 14.24
C PRO A 128 -2.05 23.78 13.56
N PRO A 129 -1.62 22.55 13.18
CA PRO A 129 -0.32 22.32 12.58
C PRO A 129 -0.15 23.05 11.24
N ARG A 130 1.11 23.30 10.84
CA ARG A 130 1.39 23.85 9.50
C ARG A 130 0.82 22.92 8.41
N PHE A 131 0.31 23.54 7.35
CA PHE A 131 -0.30 22.84 6.19
C PHE A 131 -1.60 22.08 6.50
N THR A 132 -2.26 22.38 7.62
CA THR A 132 -3.60 21.87 7.91
C THR A 132 -4.58 22.28 6.82
N LYS A 133 -5.35 21.29 6.35
CA LYS A 133 -6.38 21.41 5.31
C LYS A 133 -7.79 21.22 5.86
N LEU A 134 -7.91 20.40 6.89
CA LEU A 134 -9.14 20.14 7.62
C LEU A 134 -8.77 19.96 9.09
N GLU A 135 -9.45 20.65 9.98
CA GLU A 135 -9.38 20.44 11.42
C GLU A 135 -10.78 20.08 11.94
N LEU A 136 -10.83 19.09 12.82
CA LEU A 136 -12.02 18.60 13.47
C LEU A 136 -11.81 18.68 14.98
N GLU A 137 -12.73 19.35 15.67
CA GLU A 137 -12.89 19.20 17.12
C GLU A 137 -13.86 18.05 17.37
N LEU A 138 -13.45 17.16 18.26
CA LEU A 138 -14.17 15.94 18.61
C LEU A 138 -14.52 16.02 20.09
N LYS A 139 -15.76 15.68 20.44
CA LYS A 139 -16.26 15.70 21.81
C LYS A 139 -16.77 14.33 22.26
N LEU A 140 -16.40 13.91 23.46
CA LEU A 140 -16.93 12.73 24.17
C LEU A 140 -17.18 13.10 25.64
N GLY A 141 -18.43 13.30 26.01
CA GLY A 141 -18.77 13.89 27.32
C GLY A 141 -18.13 15.28 27.45
N ASP A 142 -17.32 15.47 28.51
CA ASP A 142 -16.55 16.69 28.73
C ASP A 142 -15.14 16.66 28.07
N SER A 143 -14.75 15.52 27.50
CA SER A 143 -13.46 15.38 26.83
C SER A 143 -13.50 16.00 25.43
N ILE A 144 -12.50 16.84 25.13
CA ILE A 144 -12.30 17.45 23.81
C ILE A 144 -10.98 16.95 23.24
N LEU A 145 -11.02 16.59 21.96
CA LEU A 145 -9.85 16.17 21.19
C LEU A 145 -9.85 16.91 19.85
N GLU A 146 -8.69 17.39 19.41
CA GLU A 146 -8.56 18.06 18.12
C GLU A 146 -7.76 17.18 17.17
N MET A 147 -8.25 17.04 15.93
CA MET A 147 -7.64 16.24 14.88
C MET A 147 -7.48 17.08 13.62
N ALA A 148 -6.31 17.03 13.00
CA ALA A 148 -5.98 17.79 11.80
C ALA A 148 -5.51 16.88 10.67
N PHE A 149 -6.07 17.05 9.47
CA PHE A 149 -5.51 16.53 8.23
C PHE A 149 -4.56 17.58 7.64
N THR A 150 -3.27 17.27 7.63
CA THR A 150 -2.23 18.13 7.03
C THR A 150 -1.79 17.57 5.70
N ASP A 151 -1.58 18.42 4.70
CA ASP A 151 -1.02 17.97 3.42
C ASP A 151 -0.28 19.10 2.67
N PRO A 152 1.05 19.19 2.81
CA PRO A 152 1.87 20.19 2.16
C PRO A 152 1.75 20.22 0.62
N ARG A 153 1.53 19.06 -0.03
CA ARG A 153 1.52 18.95 -1.50
C ARG A 153 0.12 18.97 -2.12
N ARG A 154 -0.94 18.99 -1.32
CA ARG A 154 -2.35 19.06 -1.78
C ARG A 154 -2.75 17.88 -2.69
N LEU A 155 -2.24 16.70 -2.39
CA LEU A 155 -2.50 15.44 -3.09
C LEU A 155 -3.40 14.47 -2.30
N GLY A 156 -3.65 14.75 -1.03
CA GLY A 156 -4.63 14.07 -0.21
C GLY A 156 -6.04 14.32 -0.71
N ARG A 157 -6.93 13.35 -0.48
CA ARG A 157 -8.33 13.39 -0.91
C ARG A 157 -9.23 12.94 0.22
N ILE A 158 -10.36 13.61 0.37
CA ILE A 158 -11.46 13.25 1.25
C ILE A 158 -12.75 13.18 0.44
N ARG A 159 -13.47 12.06 0.53
CA ARG A 159 -14.79 11.85 -0.06
C ARG A 159 -15.78 11.57 1.06
N LEU A 160 -16.92 12.24 1.03
CA LEU A 160 -18.03 11.94 1.92
C LEU A 160 -19.02 11.05 1.16
N LEU A 161 -19.31 9.88 1.70
CA LEU A 161 -20.23 8.89 1.14
C LEU A 161 -21.36 8.64 2.15
N GLU A 162 -22.52 8.23 1.65
CA GLU A 162 -23.74 8.05 2.44
C GLU A 162 -24.47 6.78 2.01
N ASN A 163 -25.36 6.27 2.85
CA ASN A 163 -26.24 5.12 2.57
C ASN A 163 -25.50 3.79 2.31
N LEU A 164 -24.28 3.64 2.83
CA LEU A 164 -23.49 2.41 2.73
C LEU A 164 -23.42 1.75 4.11
N LYS A 165 -24.11 0.62 4.25
CA LYS A 165 -24.30 -0.08 5.54
C LYS A 165 -23.09 -0.89 5.95
N THR A 166 -22.38 -1.48 4.98
CA THR A 166 -21.25 -2.38 5.24
C THR A 166 -19.98 -1.91 4.54
N ASP A 167 -18.83 -2.33 5.05
CA ASP A 167 -17.55 -2.08 4.37
C ASP A 167 -17.48 -2.81 3.02
N GLU A 168 -18.11 -3.97 2.87
CA GLU A 168 -18.21 -4.65 1.58
C GLU A 168 -18.94 -3.83 0.51
N GLU A 169 -20.02 -3.12 0.89
CA GLU A 169 -20.69 -2.17 0.01
C GLU A 169 -19.77 -0.99 -0.34
N LEU A 170 -19.05 -0.46 0.65
CA LEU A 170 -18.09 0.62 0.44
C LEU A 170 -17.00 0.22 -0.57
N LEU A 171 -16.43 -0.99 -0.46
CA LEU A 171 -15.41 -1.46 -1.40
C LEU A 171 -15.94 -1.64 -2.83
N LYS A 172 -17.26 -1.70 -3.05
CA LYS A 172 -17.86 -1.72 -4.40
C LYS A 172 -18.02 -0.33 -5.02
N THR A 173 -17.66 0.73 -4.31
CA THR A 173 -17.76 2.12 -4.79
C THR A 173 -16.42 2.68 -5.29
N GLU A 174 -16.46 3.67 -6.17
CA GLU A 174 -15.25 4.37 -6.63
C GLU A 174 -14.62 5.21 -5.50
N PRO A 175 -13.29 5.16 -5.30
CA PRO A 175 -12.28 4.54 -6.16
C PRO A 175 -11.83 3.15 -5.67
N LEU A 176 -12.55 2.56 -4.72
CA LEU A 176 -12.16 1.31 -4.06
C LEU A 176 -12.49 0.10 -4.93
N ASN A 177 -13.56 0.16 -5.72
CA ASN A 177 -14.04 -0.90 -6.60
C ASN A 177 -12.95 -1.49 -7.50
N VAL A 178 -12.03 -0.68 -8.00
CA VAL A 178 -10.93 -1.09 -8.87
C VAL A 178 -9.70 -1.65 -8.15
N LEU A 179 -9.61 -1.50 -6.83
CA LEU A 179 -8.44 -1.92 -6.06
C LEU A 179 -8.31 -3.45 -5.97
N GLY A 180 -7.08 -3.93 -6.02
CA GLY A 180 -6.77 -5.33 -5.77
C GLY A 180 -6.89 -5.72 -4.30
N PRO A 181 -6.54 -6.98 -3.98
CA PRO A 181 -6.39 -7.45 -2.61
C PRO A 181 -5.37 -6.62 -1.81
N ASP A 182 -5.57 -6.58 -0.51
CA ASP A 182 -4.61 -6.03 0.45
C ASP A 182 -3.82 -7.17 1.10
N TYR A 183 -2.53 -7.26 0.77
CA TYR A 183 -1.67 -8.36 1.22
C TYR A 183 -1.16 -8.21 2.65
N SER A 184 -1.44 -7.10 3.32
CA SER A 184 -1.14 -6.95 4.76
C SER A 184 -2.19 -7.62 5.66
N LYS A 185 -3.41 -7.86 5.15
CA LYS A 185 -4.52 -8.44 5.93
C LYS A 185 -4.46 -9.96 5.87
N SER A 186 -4.12 -10.60 6.99
CA SER A 186 -3.97 -12.07 7.09
C SER A 186 -5.32 -12.77 6.93
N GLU A 187 -5.29 -13.97 6.32
CA GLU A 187 -6.46 -14.87 6.30
C GLU A 187 -6.78 -15.40 7.69
N THR A 188 -5.75 -15.55 8.54
CA THR A 188 -5.92 -15.88 9.94
C THR A 188 -6.13 -14.60 10.73
N LYS A 189 -7.35 -14.41 11.26
CA LYS A 189 -7.62 -13.38 12.26
C LYS A 189 -6.71 -13.66 13.46
N LYS A 190 -5.76 -12.77 13.73
CA LYS A 190 -5.10 -12.75 15.04
C LYS A 190 -6.17 -12.28 16.05
N GLU A 191 -6.75 -13.21 16.81
CA GLU A 191 -7.51 -12.84 18.00
C GLU A 191 -6.50 -12.29 19.02
N VAL A 192 -6.45 -10.97 19.16
CA VAL A 192 -5.68 -10.30 20.20
C VAL A 192 -6.65 -9.69 21.19
N ASP A 193 -6.52 -10.10 22.45
CA ASP A 193 -7.23 -9.52 23.59
C ASP A 193 -6.83 -8.05 23.75
N GLN A 194 -7.76 -7.15 23.44
CA GLN A 194 -7.57 -5.70 23.34
C GLN A 194 -6.46 -5.27 22.37
N PHE A 195 -6.84 -4.53 21.33
CA PHE A 195 -5.87 -3.99 20.38
C PHE A 195 -4.90 -3.00 21.06
N VAL A 196 -3.66 -3.42 21.28
CA VAL A 196 -2.57 -2.55 21.77
C VAL A 196 -1.71 -2.05 20.60
N PHE A 197 -1.25 -2.94 19.70
CA PHE A 197 -0.36 -2.63 18.56
C PHE A 197 -0.59 -3.56 17.35
N GLY A 198 -0.13 -3.16 16.16
CA GLY A 198 -0.21 -3.95 14.91
C GLY A 198 -1.30 -3.51 13.93
N ASP A 199 -1.77 -4.39 13.03
CA ASP A 199 -2.92 -4.08 12.14
C ASP A 199 -4.21 -4.00 12.97
N PRO A 200 -4.79 -2.80 13.19
CA PRO A 200 -6.00 -2.65 13.99
C PRO A 200 -7.27 -3.06 13.25
N ASP A 201 -7.17 -3.30 11.94
CA ASP A 201 -8.25 -3.66 11.04
C ASP A 201 -7.86 -4.91 10.23
N PRO A 202 -7.83 -6.10 10.86
CA PRO A 202 -7.50 -7.34 10.17
C PRO A 202 -8.61 -7.79 9.20
N ASN A 203 -9.76 -7.11 9.18
CA ASN A 203 -10.89 -7.52 8.35
C ASN A 203 -10.58 -7.24 6.87
N PRO A 204 -10.62 -8.26 5.98
CA PRO A 204 -10.44 -8.05 4.54
C PRO A 204 -11.62 -7.33 3.87
N HIS A 205 -12.72 -7.06 4.58
CA HIS A 205 -13.90 -6.32 4.09
C HIS A 205 -14.48 -6.90 2.80
N GLY A 206 -14.56 -8.23 2.73
CA GLY A 206 -15.02 -8.97 1.56
C GLY A 206 -14.01 -9.12 0.43
N ARG A 207 -12.76 -8.66 0.61
CA ARG A 207 -11.65 -8.83 -0.34
C ARG A 207 -10.46 -9.52 0.30
N PRO A 208 -10.54 -10.83 0.53
CA PRO A 208 -9.44 -11.58 1.12
C PRO A 208 -8.20 -11.47 0.24
N ARG A 209 -7.04 -11.62 0.90
CA ARG A 209 -5.77 -11.85 0.22
C ARG A 209 -5.91 -13.02 -0.75
N LEU A 210 -5.19 -12.97 -1.87
CA LEU A 210 -5.12 -14.12 -2.77
C LEU A 210 -4.23 -15.20 -2.17
N GLY A 211 -4.67 -16.45 -2.25
CA GLY A 211 -3.83 -17.62 -2.03
C GLY A 211 -2.69 -17.70 -3.05
N ILE A 212 -1.69 -18.53 -2.76
CA ILE A 212 -0.51 -18.68 -3.63
C ILE A 212 -0.87 -19.14 -5.05
N ASN A 213 -1.94 -19.92 -5.22
CA ASN A 213 -2.38 -20.42 -6.53
C ASN A 213 -2.95 -19.29 -7.40
N GLU A 214 -3.84 -18.49 -6.84
CA GLU A 214 -4.43 -17.32 -7.50
C GLU A 214 -3.37 -16.25 -7.77
N PHE A 215 -2.45 -16.06 -6.83
CA PHE A 215 -1.28 -15.20 -7.03
C PHE A 215 -0.39 -15.71 -8.17
N ASN A 216 -0.11 -17.01 -8.24
CA ASN A 216 0.69 -17.61 -9.31
C ASN A 216 0.05 -17.38 -10.68
N LYS A 217 -1.26 -17.63 -10.79
CA LYS A 217 -2.04 -17.34 -11.99
C LYS A 217 -1.97 -15.85 -12.36
N LEU A 218 -2.13 -14.94 -11.39
CA LEU A 218 -2.08 -13.50 -11.62
C LEU A 218 -0.70 -13.04 -12.11
N ILE A 219 0.39 -13.47 -11.46
CA ILE A 219 1.75 -13.04 -11.82
C ILE A 219 2.12 -13.55 -13.23
N LEU A 220 1.81 -14.81 -13.52
CA LEU A 220 2.18 -15.41 -14.81
C LEU A 220 1.27 -14.97 -15.96
N SER A 221 0.11 -14.37 -15.69
CA SER A 221 -0.75 -13.81 -16.73
C SER A 221 -0.33 -12.41 -17.22
N LYS A 222 0.66 -11.77 -16.60
CA LYS A 222 0.97 -10.34 -16.84
C LYS A 222 2.33 -10.16 -17.51
N LYS A 223 2.33 -9.61 -18.72
CA LYS A 223 3.54 -9.22 -19.48
C LYS A 223 4.04 -7.83 -19.08
N LYS A 224 4.34 -7.63 -17.80
CA LYS A 224 4.80 -6.35 -17.22
C LYS A 224 6.03 -6.61 -16.34
N SER A 225 6.90 -5.60 -16.19
CA SER A 225 7.99 -5.71 -15.21
C SER A 225 7.41 -5.89 -13.81
N ILE A 226 8.05 -6.74 -13.01
CA ILE A 226 7.51 -7.15 -11.72
C ILE A 226 7.34 -5.97 -10.77
N LYS A 227 8.28 -5.01 -10.78
CA LYS A 227 8.11 -3.79 -9.98
C LYS A 227 6.89 -2.99 -10.41
N SER A 228 6.69 -2.79 -11.71
CA SER A 228 5.54 -2.01 -12.18
C SER A 228 4.22 -2.74 -11.97
N LEU A 229 4.24 -4.08 -11.87
CA LEU A 229 3.08 -4.87 -11.49
C LEU A 229 2.77 -4.74 -9.99
N LEU A 230 3.77 -4.85 -9.11
CA LEU A 230 3.62 -4.65 -7.66
C LEU A 230 3.12 -3.25 -7.29
N LEU A 231 3.44 -2.22 -8.08
CA LEU A 231 2.96 -0.85 -7.86
C LEU A 231 1.52 -0.61 -8.32
N ASP A 232 0.95 -1.56 -9.06
CA ASP A 232 -0.37 -1.44 -9.65
C ASP A 232 -1.44 -1.70 -8.59
N GLN A 233 -2.14 -0.64 -8.17
CA GLN A 233 -3.10 -0.73 -7.07
C GLN A 233 -4.31 -1.62 -7.40
N CYS A 234 -4.56 -1.91 -8.68
CA CYS A 234 -5.59 -2.85 -9.11
C CYS A 234 -5.25 -4.32 -8.80
N PHE A 235 -3.98 -4.62 -8.51
CA PHE A 235 -3.50 -5.97 -8.19
C PHE A 235 -2.90 -6.06 -6.78
N PHE A 236 -2.28 -4.98 -6.30
CA PHE A 236 -1.55 -4.93 -5.03
C PHE A 236 -1.88 -3.64 -4.27
N ALA A 237 -3.10 -3.58 -3.71
CA ALA A 237 -3.53 -2.42 -2.96
C ALA A 237 -2.64 -2.25 -1.72
N GLY A 238 -2.10 -1.04 -1.50
CA GLY A 238 -1.21 -0.78 -0.36
C GLY A 238 0.27 -0.80 -0.71
N VAL A 239 0.71 -1.60 -1.69
CA VAL A 239 2.12 -1.67 -2.09
C VAL A 239 2.51 -0.40 -2.82
N GLY A 240 3.52 0.31 -2.34
CA GLY A 240 4.12 1.46 -3.03
C GLY A 240 5.59 1.23 -3.34
N ASN A 241 6.33 2.32 -3.49
CA ASN A 241 7.66 2.26 -4.06
C ASN A 241 8.66 1.57 -3.14
N TRP A 242 8.59 1.82 -1.83
CA TRP A 242 9.56 1.22 -0.92
C TRP A 242 9.19 -0.22 -0.61
N VAL A 243 7.90 -0.54 -0.44
CA VAL A 243 7.45 -1.92 -0.21
C VAL A 243 7.80 -2.78 -1.43
N ALA A 244 7.59 -2.28 -2.66
CA ALA A 244 7.94 -3.03 -3.86
C ALA A 244 9.46 -3.28 -3.97
N ASP A 245 10.31 -2.30 -3.63
CA ASP A 245 11.77 -2.49 -3.62
C ASP A 245 12.18 -3.57 -2.60
N GLU A 246 11.60 -3.52 -1.40
CA GLU A 246 11.87 -4.46 -0.31
C GLU A 246 11.45 -5.90 -0.69
N VAL A 247 10.22 -6.07 -1.21
CA VAL A 247 9.71 -7.37 -1.68
C VAL A 247 10.60 -7.98 -2.75
N LEU A 248 11.09 -7.15 -3.69
CA LEU A 248 11.98 -7.60 -4.77
C LEU A 248 13.38 -7.95 -4.26
N PHE A 249 13.87 -7.23 -3.25
CA PHE A 249 15.13 -7.53 -2.59
C PHE A 249 15.07 -8.89 -1.89
N HIS A 250 14.06 -9.13 -1.06
CA HIS A 250 13.87 -10.41 -0.37
C HIS A 250 13.66 -11.57 -1.34
N SER A 251 12.91 -11.37 -2.42
CA SER A 251 12.70 -12.38 -3.45
C SER A 251 13.90 -12.60 -4.38
N LYS A 252 14.93 -11.74 -4.31
CA LYS A 252 16.11 -11.75 -5.20
C LYS A 252 15.74 -11.58 -6.69
N LEU A 253 14.70 -10.78 -6.96
CA LEU A 253 14.24 -10.52 -8.32
C LEU A 253 14.69 -9.14 -8.80
N HIS A 254 15.22 -9.08 -10.02
CA HIS A 254 15.53 -7.81 -10.67
C HIS A 254 14.24 -7.00 -10.92
N PRO A 255 14.18 -5.69 -10.62
CA PRO A 255 12.95 -4.91 -10.72
C PRO A 255 12.30 -4.87 -12.11
N SER A 256 13.12 -4.96 -13.16
CA SER A 256 12.67 -5.00 -14.56
C SER A 256 12.31 -6.39 -15.08
N GLU A 257 12.38 -7.45 -14.26
CA GLU A 257 12.07 -8.81 -14.71
C GLU A 257 10.61 -8.95 -15.13
N ILE A 258 10.35 -9.66 -16.24
CA ILE A 258 9.01 -10.01 -16.70
C ILE A 258 8.86 -11.52 -16.51
N ILE A 259 8.34 -11.92 -15.35
CA ILE A 259 8.32 -13.31 -14.90
C ILE A 259 7.61 -14.23 -15.90
N SER A 260 6.49 -13.78 -16.49
CA SER A 260 5.71 -14.53 -17.49
C SER A 260 6.48 -14.87 -18.78
N ASN A 261 7.61 -14.21 -19.05
CA ASN A 261 8.46 -14.53 -20.20
C ASN A 261 9.47 -15.65 -19.91
N LYS A 262 9.62 -16.02 -18.64
CA LYS A 262 10.65 -16.94 -18.12
C LYS A 262 10.05 -18.21 -17.55
N ILE A 263 8.83 -18.10 -17.02
CA ILE A 263 8.10 -19.17 -16.35
C ILE A 263 6.75 -19.29 -17.05
N GLU A 264 6.43 -20.52 -17.47
CA GLU A 264 5.14 -20.85 -18.05
C GLU A 264 4.16 -21.24 -16.94
N TYR A 265 2.90 -20.78 -17.06
CA TYR A 265 1.85 -21.18 -16.14
C TYR A 265 1.46 -22.64 -16.40
N LYS A 266 1.45 -23.45 -15.35
CA LYS A 266 0.87 -24.78 -15.33
C LYS A 266 -0.02 -24.91 -14.10
N ASP A 267 -1.25 -25.36 -14.30
CA ASP A 267 -2.23 -25.43 -13.23
C ASP A 267 -1.75 -26.37 -12.10
N GLY A 268 -1.91 -25.92 -10.85
CA GLY A 268 -1.41 -26.65 -9.67
C GLY A 268 0.11 -26.67 -9.46
N LEU A 269 0.91 -26.11 -10.39
CA LEU A 269 2.37 -26.02 -10.25
C LEU A 269 2.82 -24.60 -9.92
N ILE A 270 3.55 -24.45 -8.82
CA ILE A 270 4.08 -23.15 -8.35
C ILE A 270 5.59 -23.17 -8.50
N ASP A 271 6.12 -22.29 -9.34
CA ASP A 271 7.57 -22.11 -9.47
C ASP A 271 8.16 -21.50 -8.18
N GLU A 272 9.34 -21.94 -7.77
CA GLU A 272 10.04 -21.45 -6.58
C GLU A 272 10.22 -19.92 -6.61
N VAL A 273 10.45 -19.33 -7.78
CA VAL A 273 10.55 -17.88 -7.94
C VAL A 273 9.26 -17.18 -7.55
N VAL A 274 8.11 -17.70 -8.00
CA VAL A 274 6.79 -17.13 -7.70
C VAL A 274 6.44 -17.34 -6.23
N LYS A 275 6.72 -18.54 -5.69
CA LYS A 275 6.54 -18.83 -4.26
C LYS A 275 7.34 -17.85 -3.40
N LYS A 276 8.62 -17.67 -3.70
CA LYS A 276 9.48 -16.76 -2.95
C LYS A 276 9.03 -15.30 -3.05
N LEU A 277 8.55 -14.87 -4.21
CA LEU A 277 7.95 -13.54 -4.37
C LEU A 277 6.71 -13.36 -3.49
N TYR A 278 5.82 -14.34 -3.46
CA TYR A 278 4.62 -14.33 -2.61
C TYR A 278 4.97 -14.29 -1.12
N ASP A 279 5.86 -15.19 -0.69
CA ASP A 279 6.33 -15.25 0.70
C ASP A 279 6.97 -13.92 1.11
N SER A 280 7.77 -13.30 0.23
CA SER A 280 8.38 -11.99 0.45
C SER A 280 7.35 -10.86 0.52
N LEU A 281 6.33 -10.89 -0.34
CA LEU A 281 5.24 -9.92 -0.34
C LEU A 281 4.50 -9.93 1.01
N ILE A 282 4.09 -11.11 1.47
CA ILE A 282 3.41 -11.28 2.75
C ILE A 282 4.33 -10.82 3.89
N TYR A 283 5.55 -11.36 3.94
CA TYR A 283 6.51 -11.04 4.99
C TYR A 283 6.73 -9.54 5.15
N VAL A 284 6.98 -8.82 4.05
CA VAL A 284 7.23 -7.38 4.10
C VAL A 284 5.96 -6.61 4.49
N CYS A 285 4.81 -6.91 3.88
CA CYS A 285 3.56 -6.20 4.16
C CYS A 285 3.11 -6.38 5.62
N GLU A 286 3.13 -7.61 6.13
CA GLU A 286 2.72 -7.90 7.51
C GLU A 286 3.73 -7.33 8.51
N THR A 287 5.03 -7.56 8.31
CA THR A 287 6.05 -7.05 9.25
C THR A 287 6.02 -5.52 9.32
N ALA A 288 5.87 -4.84 8.18
CA ALA A 288 5.80 -3.38 8.16
C ALA A 288 4.57 -2.84 8.92
N VAL A 289 3.42 -3.51 8.80
CA VAL A 289 2.19 -3.14 9.50
C VAL A 289 2.26 -3.49 10.98
N ASP A 290 2.77 -4.67 11.34
CA ASP A 290 2.96 -5.10 12.74
C ASP A 290 3.89 -4.13 13.50
N LEU A 291 4.87 -3.54 12.80
CA LEU A 291 5.77 -2.51 13.32
C LEU A 291 5.23 -1.08 13.14
N GLU A 292 3.97 -0.92 12.74
CA GLU A 292 3.29 0.37 12.54
C GLU A 292 4.07 1.35 11.63
N GLY A 293 4.79 0.85 10.63
CA GLY A 293 5.62 1.66 9.75
C GLY A 293 6.76 2.39 10.45
N ASP A 294 7.12 2.01 11.68
CA ASP A 294 8.26 2.56 12.39
C ASP A 294 9.56 2.01 11.81
N VAL A 295 10.16 2.77 10.90
CA VAL A 295 11.42 2.40 10.23
C VAL A 295 12.54 2.13 11.24
N THR A 296 12.51 2.71 12.44
CA THR A 296 13.53 2.47 13.47
C THR A 296 13.47 1.06 14.07
N LYS A 297 12.31 0.40 13.95
CA LYS A 297 12.06 -0.96 14.43
C LYS A 297 12.19 -2.00 13.33
N PHE A 298 12.31 -1.59 12.06
CA PHE A 298 12.45 -2.53 10.95
C PHE A 298 13.70 -3.41 11.11
N PRO A 299 13.66 -4.68 10.65
CA PRO A 299 14.83 -5.54 10.71
C PRO A 299 16.05 -4.92 10.03
N LYS A 300 17.21 -4.95 10.69
CA LYS A 300 18.43 -4.25 10.25
C LYS A 300 18.91 -4.61 8.83
N HIS A 301 18.53 -5.79 8.35
CA HIS A 301 18.88 -6.29 7.01
C HIS A 301 17.95 -5.78 5.90
N TRP A 302 16.85 -5.10 6.23
CA TRP A 302 15.92 -4.55 5.25
C TRP A 302 16.56 -3.45 4.42
N LEU A 303 16.25 -3.48 3.12
CA LEU A 303 16.70 -2.51 2.14
C LEU A 303 16.26 -1.08 2.51
N MET A 304 15.09 -0.90 3.14
CA MET A 304 14.57 0.38 3.61
C MET A 304 15.59 1.21 4.40
N ILE A 305 16.37 0.57 5.26
CA ILE A 305 17.34 1.26 6.12
C ILE A 305 18.53 1.79 5.29
N HIS A 306 18.85 1.12 4.19
CA HIS A 306 20.07 1.31 3.41
C HIS A 306 19.84 2.02 2.06
N ARG A 307 18.61 2.05 1.54
CA ARG A 307 18.28 2.51 0.18
C ARG A 307 18.43 4.01 -0.10
N TRP A 308 18.79 4.79 0.91
CA TRP A 308 18.88 6.24 0.83
C TRP A 308 20.23 6.69 0.27
N GLY A 309 20.21 7.69 -0.62
CA GLY A 309 21.41 8.22 -1.29
C GLY A 309 21.39 7.99 -2.79
N LYS A 310 20.72 8.87 -3.55
CA LYS A 310 20.91 8.94 -5.00
C LYS A 310 22.32 9.51 -5.24
N GLY A 311 23.15 8.78 -5.98
CA GLY A 311 24.57 9.05 -6.19
C GLY A 311 24.97 10.53 -6.29
N ARG A 312 25.99 10.89 -5.50
CA ARG A 312 26.87 12.08 -5.59
C ARG A 312 27.95 12.12 -4.49
N LYS A 313 27.93 11.22 -3.50
CA LYS A 313 29.05 11.00 -2.57
C LYS A 313 29.92 9.84 -3.08
N LYS A 314 31.23 9.88 -2.76
CA LYS A 314 32.21 8.82 -3.11
C LYS A 314 31.85 7.42 -2.58
N GLU A 315 30.95 7.34 -1.59
CA GLU A 315 30.47 6.07 -1.03
C GLU A 315 29.11 5.73 -1.61
N LYS A 316 29.02 4.56 -2.28
CA LYS A 316 27.76 3.97 -2.71
C LYS A 316 27.03 3.42 -1.48
N SER A 317 25.71 3.53 -1.46
CA SER A 317 24.90 2.87 -0.43
C SER A 317 25.09 1.36 -0.53
N MET A 318 25.15 0.68 0.61
CA MET A 318 25.38 -0.75 0.70
C MET A 318 24.35 -1.40 1.63
N THR A 319 24.05 -2.68 1.41
CA THR A 319 23.28 -3.49 2.37
C THR A 319 24.05 -3.68 3.67
N LEU A 320 23.39 -4.24 4.69
CA LEU A 320 24.05 -4.64 5.95
C LEU A 320 25.26 -5.56 5.71
N ASP A 321 25.17 -6.43 4.70
CA ASP A 321 26.22 -7.40 4.33
C ASP A 321 27.29 -6.82 3.40
N GLY A 322 27.26 -5.51 3.14
CA GLY A 322 28.25 -4.82 2.30
C GLY A 322 28.05 -4.97 0.79
N LEU A 323 26.87 -5.41 0.33
CA LEU A 323 26.56 -5.48 -1.11
C LEU A 323 26.14 -4.11 -1.63
N HIS A 324 26.52 -3.76 -2.86
CA HIS A 324 26.22 -2.44 -3.39
C HIS A 324 24.73 -2.30 -3.73
N LEU A 325 24.23 -1.08 -3.52
CA LEU A 325 22.91 -0.67 -3.98
C LEU A 325 23.05 0.26 -5.17
N ASP A 326 22.16 0.07 -6.13
CA ASP A 326 22.05 0.90 -7.32
C ASP A 326 20.59 1.35 -7.52
N HIS A 327 20.41 2.34 -8.39
CA HIS A 327 19.10 2.93 -8.67
C HIS A 327 18.80 2.93 -10.17
N ILE A 328 17.73 2.24 -10.56
CA ILE A 328 17.22 2.23 -11.94
C ILE A 328 15.82 2.84 -12.03
N THR A 329 15.39 3.23 -13.22
CA THR A 329 14.00 3.67 -13.44
C THR A 329 13.20 2.56 -14.12
N VAL A 330 12.12 2.11 -13.49
CA VAL A 330 11.21 1.09 -14.01
C VAL A 330 9.80 1.63 -14.00
N GLY A 331 9.17 1.71 -15.18
CA GLY A 331 7.82 2.27 -15.33
C GLY A 331 7.68 3.71 -14.80
N GLY A 332 8.70 4.55 -15.02
CA GLY A 332 8.73 5.95 -14.55
C GLY A 332 8.98 6.12 -13.06
N ARG A 333 9.29 5.06 -12.30
CA ARG A 333 9.56 5.09 -10.86
C ARG A 333 10.97 4.60 -10.56
N THR A 334 11.69 5.28 -9.66
CA THR A 334 13.01 4.83 -9.22
C THR A 334 12.91 3.57 -8.36
N ALA A 335 13.68 2.55 -8.71
CA ALA A 335 13.91 1.34 -7.92
C ALA A 335 15.29 1.34 -7.32
N CYS A 336 15.38 1.15 -6.00
CA CYS A 336 16.62 0.74 -5.37
C CYS A 336 16.69 -0.78 -5.40
N TYR A 337 17.83 -1.32 -5.79
CA TYR A 337 18.05 -2.77 -5.87
C TYR A 337 19.53 -3.08 -5.64
N CYS A 338 19.84 -4.33 -5.35
CA CYS A 338 21.20 -4.86 -5.21
C CYS A 338 21.57 -5.68 -6.46
N PRO A 339 22.40 -5.16 -7.38
CA PRO A 339 22.76 -5.85 -8.63
C PRO A 339 23.38 -7.23 -8.41
N GLU A 340 24.13 -7.41 -7.32
CA GLU A 340 24.80 -8.67 -6.98
C GLU A 340 23.81 -9.78 -6.64
N SER A 341 22.68 -9.44 -5.99
CA SER A 341 21.68 -10.40 -5.51
C SER A 341 20.43 -10.49 -6.39
N GLN A 342 20.05 -9.41 -7.07
CA GLN A 342 18.82 -9.30 -7.87
C GLN A 342 19.14 -9.34 -9.37
N LYS A 343 19.48 -10.53 -9.87
CA LYS A 343 19.80 -10.76 -11.29
C LYS A 343 18.54 -11.06 -12.10
N LEU A 344 18.59 -10.80 -13.41
CA LEU A 344 17.56 -11.27 -14.34
C LEU A 344 17.57 -12.81 -14.40
N LEU A 345 16.39 -13.41 -14.49
CA LEU A 345 16.21 -14.85 -14.57
C LEU A 345 16.77 -15.37 -15.90
N SER A 346 17.55 -16.45 -15.82
CA SER A 346 17.91 -17.25 -16.99
C SER A 346 16.65 -17.85 -17.61
N LYS A 347 16.55 -17.83 -18.95
CA LYS A 347 15.42 -18.47 -19.63
C LYS A 347 15.52 -19.98 -19.40
N LYS A 348 14.52 -20.60 -18.77
CA LYS A 348 14.46 -22.06 -18.67
C LYS A 348 14.37 -22.64 -20.10
N PRO A 349 15.13 -23.68 -20.45
CA PRO A 349 14.98 -24.34 -21.75
C PRO A 349 13.53 -24.82 -21.86
N LYS A 350 12.87 -24.54 -23.00
CA LYS A 350 11.57 -25.14 -23.29
C LYS A 350 11.76 -26.65 -23.27
N MET A 351 11.05 -27.35 -22.38
CA MET A 351 10.90 -28.80 -22.54
C MET A 351 10.29 -29.01 -23.92
N LYS A 352 11.02 -29.71 -24.80
CA LYS A 352 10.42 -30.22 -26.03
C LYS A 352 9.32 -31.15 -25.58
N GLU A 353 8.08 -30.85 -25.93
CA GLU A 353 7.06 -31.89 -25.99
C GLU A 353 7.64 -32.96 -26.92
N GLU A 354 7.76 -34.19 -26.41
CA GLU A 354 8.03 -35.34 -27.27
C GLU A 354 6.84 -35.45 -28.22
N GLU A 355 7.01 -34.93 -29.45
CA GLU A 355 6.13 -35.29 -30.55
C GLU A 355 6.26 -36.80 -30.73
N ASP A 356 5.24 -37.51 -30.27
CA ASP A 356 5.00 -38.92 -30.58
C ASP A 356 4.79 -39.03 -32.10
N THR A 357 5.89 -39.14 -32.83
CA THR A 357 5.89 -39.32 -34.28
C THR A 357 5.68 -40.79 -34.60
N GLU A 358 4.45 -41.27 -34.41
CA GLU A 358 3.99 -42.44 -35.16
C GLU A 358 3.91 -42.09 -36.65
N LYS A 359 5.04 -42.25 -37.35
CA LYS A 359 5.08 -42.20 -38.80
C LYS A 359 4.29 -43.40 -39.37
N PRO A 360 3.29 -43.20 -40.23
CA PRO A 360 2.62 -44.32 -40.89
C PRO A 360 3.58 -45.04 -41.83
N LYS A 361 3.70 -46.37 -41.69
CA LYS A 361 4.49 -47.24 -42.57
C LYS A 361 3.98 -47.14 -44.02
N PRO A 362 4.87 -47.10 -45.04
CA PRO A 362 4.45 -47.06 -46.44
C PRO A 362 3.86 -48.41 -46.87
N LYS A 363 2.65 -48.38 -47.44
CA LYS A 363 2.00 -49.54 -48.09
C LYS A 363 2.83 -49.96 -49.31
N ARG A 364 3.35 -51.20 -49.31
CA ARG A 364 3.93 -51.85 -50.50
C ARG A 364 2.80 -52.10 -51.52
N ARG A 365 2.87 -51.47 -52.70
CA ARG A 365 2.09 -51.86 -53.88
C ARG A 365 2.65 -53.19 -54.40
N LYS A 366 1.84 -54.25 -54.37
CA LYS A 366 2.06 -55.46 -55.18
C LYS A 366 1.83 -55.08 -56.63
N VAL A 367 2.82 -55.33 -57.48
CA VAL A 367 2.68 -55.34 -58.93
C VAL A 367 2.30 -56.77 -59.29
N GLU A 368 1.03 -57.00 -59.63
CA GLU A 368 0.61 -58.23 -60.30
C GLU A 368 0.94 -58.07 -61.79
N LYS A 369 1.77 -58.99 -62.28
CA LYS A 369 1.95 -59.26 -63.71
C LYS A 369 0.78 -60.13 -64.14
N GLU A 370 -0.02 -59.68 -65.09
CA GLU A 370 -0.81 -60.57 -65.93
C GLU A 370 -0.23 -60.57 -67.34
N ILE A 371 -0.10 -61.79 -67.84
CA ILE A 371 0.35 -62.22 -69.15
C ILE A 371 -0.94 -62.62 -69.87
N GLU A 372 -1.29 -61.93 -70.95
CA GLU A 372 -1.71 -62.48 -72.25
C GLU A 372 -1.86 -61.38 -73.28
#